data_AF-A0A957UXJ9-F1
#
_entry.id   AF-A0A957UXJ9-F1
#
_cell.length_a   1.000
_cell.length_b   1.000
_cell.length_c   1.000
_cell.angle_alpha   90.00
_cell.angle_beta   90.00
_cell.angle_gamma   90.00
#
_symmetry.space_group_name_H-M   'P 1'
#
loop_
_entity.id
_entity.type
_entity.pdbx_description
1 polymer ?
#
loop_
_entity_poly.entity_id
_entity_poly.type
_entity_poly.pdbx_seq_one_letter_code
_entity_poly.pdbx_strand_id
1 'polypeptide(L)'
;MLRRTTIALFLTLTLVLLPRAAVQAQDNGLSDQVRTMALHATEGIEAAEAQDATVIAREVLELEAYWSALEDGVRTQQPAAYLALEEAIDDLADTAAQTPLDVRAVQAAFAHVAAEVNEAAELLASAPATAAGQTDVPQTLPALLQRIDGLYEAAEAADLATSRQAVQAIVLAWPALEGDVAARAPDAYTAIEAHLGQASAAVRGQPVDWHALETSAASLRATIAPLLEVRAYTAFDAAAIILREGL
;
A
#
# COMPACT_ATOMS: atom_id res chain seq x y z
N MET A 1 -86.24 22.33 23.18
CA MET A 1 -87.12 21.59 22.25
C MET A 1 -86.44 21.51 20.89
N LEU A 2 -86.64 20.38 20.21
CA LEU A 2 -86.19 19.98 18.86
C LEU A 2 -84.73 19.50 18.67
N ARG A 3 -84.64 18.16 18.55
CA ARG A 3 -83.61 17.35 17.91
C ARG A 3 -83.45 17.72 16.43
N ARG A 4 -82.22 17.60 15.91
CA ARG A 4 -81.94 17.24 14.51
C ARG A 4 -80.72 16.30 14.42
N THR A 5 -81.00 15.03 14.12
CA THR A 5 -80.19 14.09 13.31
C THR A 5 -79.70 14.79 12.03
N THR A 6 -78.49 14.62 11.47
CA THR A 6 -77.72 13.47 10.95
C THR A 6 -76.41 14.09 10.41
N ILE A 7 -75.23 13.47 10.34
CA ILE A 7 -74.74 12.55 9.30
C ILE A 7 -73.31 12.16 9.73
N ALA A 8 -72.98 10.88 9.65
CA ALA A 8 -71.65 10.34 9.88
C ALA A 8 -70.69 10.71 8.73
N LEU A 9 -69.47 11.14 9.05
CA LEU A 9 -68.35 11.19 8.11
C LEU A 9 -67.21 10.38 8.73
N PHE A 10 -67.05 9.14 8.27
CA PHE A 10 -65.88 8.32 8.56
C PHE A 10 -64.70 8.86 7.76
N LEU A 11 -63.73 9.47 8.44
CA LEU A 11 -62.44 9.81 7.86
C LEU A 11 -61.52 8.59 8.04
N THR A 12 -61.38 7.78 7.00
CA THR A 12 -60.37 6.71 6.92
C THR A 12 -58.98 7.35 6.80
N LEU A 13 -58.20 7.23 7.86
CA LEU A 13 -56.78 7.56 7.90
C LEU A 13 -55.99 6.44 7.20
N THR A 14 -55.69 6.61 5.92
CA THR A 14 -54.82 5.69 5.18
C THR A 14 -53.37 5.98 5.55
N LEU A 15 -52.81 5.19 6.46
CA LEU A 15 -51.37 5.19 6.77
C LEU A 15 -50.64 4.58 5.57
N VAL A 16 -50.07 5.42 4.69
CA VAL A 16 -49.22 4.97 3.60
C VAL A 16 -47.88 4.53 4.21
N LEU A 17 -47.69 3.23 4.37
CA LEU A 17 -46.37 2.63 4.56
C LEU A 17 -45.60 2.78 3.24
N LEU A 18 -44.79 3.82 3.14
CA LEU A 18 -43.75 3.87 2.11
C LEU A 18 -42.77 2.74 2.39
N PRO A 19 -42.45 1.87 1.42
CA PRO A 19 -41.34 0.95 1.59
C PRO A 19 -40.08 1.80 1.79
N ARG A 20 -39.42 1.63 2.95
CA ARG A 20 -38.02 2.02 3.08
C ARG A 20 -37.28 1.18 2.04
N ALA A 21 -36.94 1.78 0.91
CA ALA A 21 -35.89 1.23 0.08
C ALA A 21 -34.68 1.06 1.02
N ALA A 22 -34.28 -0.18 1.24
CA ALA A 22 -32.94 -0.42 1.75
C ALA A 22 -32.02 0.23 0.72
N VAL A 23 -31.39 1.34 1.09
CA VAL A 23 -30.19 1.79 0.39
C VAL A 23 -29.22 0.64 0.61
N GLN A 24 -29.11 -0.25 -0.39
CA GLN A 24 -27.97 -1.14 -0.45
C GLN A 24 -26.78 -0.20 -0.58
N ALA A 25 -25.97 -0.09 0.47
CA ALA A 25 -24.63 0.42 0.30
C ALA A 25 -24.05 -0.43 -0.84
N GLN A 26 -23.73 0.22 -1.95
CA GLN A 26 -23.09 -0.44 -3.05
C GLN A 26 -21.71 -0.79 -2.51
N ASP A 27 -21.49 -2.06 -2.16
CA ASP A 27 -20.13 -2.57 -1.93
C ASP A 27 -19.43 -2.44 -3.27
N ASN A 28 -18.81 -1.29 -3.49
CA ASN A 28 -18.00 -1.01 -4.66
C ASN A 28 -16.86 -2.04 -4.63
N GLY A 29 -16.74 -2.85 -5.68
CA GLY A 29 -15.69 -3.87 -5.75
C GLY A 29 -14.30 -3.23 -5.69
N LEU A 30 -13.26 -4.03 -5.43
CA LEU A 30 -11.89 -3.51 -5.31
C LEU A 30 -11.46 -2.65 -6.53
N SER A 31 -11.89 -3.02 -7.74
CA SER A 31 -11.70 -2.21 -8.96
C SER A 31 -12.26 -0.79 -8.82
N ASP A 32 -13.48 -0.65 -8.30
CA ASP A 32 -14.14 0.65 -8.13
C ASP A 32 -13.48 1.45 -7.00
N GLN A 33 -13.02 0.78 -5.93
CA GLN A 33 -12.28 1.41 -4.83
C GLN A 33 -10.92 1.93 -5.28
N VAL A 34 -10.16 1.14 -6.05
CA VAL A 34 -8.89 1.61 -6.64
C VAL A 34 -9.15 2.82 -7.55
N ARG A 35 -10.22 2.79 -8.36
CA ARG A 35 -10.56 3.90 -9.25
C ARG A 35 -10.82 5.22 -8.51
N THR A 36 -11.22 5.20 -7.23
CA THR A 36 -11.40 6.46 -6.48
C THR A 36 -10.08 7.18 -6.20
N MET A 37 -8.94 6.49 -6.21
CA MET A 37 -7.62 7.13 -6.06
C MET A 37 -7.30 8.10 -7.21
N ALA A 38 -7.87 7.88 -8.40
CA ALA A 38 -7.67 8.76 -9.56
C ALA A 38 -8.22 10.18 -9.31
N LEU A 39 -9.16 10.33 -8.37
CA LEU A 39 -9.62 11.66 -7.93
C LEU A 39 -8.49 12.45 -7.28
N HIS A 40 -7.83 11.86 -6.27
CA HIS A 40 -6.70 12.51 -5.58
C HIS A 40 -5.55 12.82 -6.53
N ALA A 41 -5.24 11.90 -7.45
CA ALA A 41 -4.24 12.16 -8.48
C ALA A 41 -4.64 13.34 -9.40
N THR A 42 -5.92 13.47 -9.74
CA THR A 42 -6.42 14.61 -10.54
C THR A 42 -6.36 15.93 -9.77
N GLU A 43 -6.78 15.93 -8.50
CA GLU A 43 -6.68 17.11 -7.63
C GLU A 43 -5.20 17.53 -7.43
N GLY A 44 -4.28 16.57 -7.35
CA GLY A 44 -2.84 16.81 -7.29
C GLY A 44 -2.28 17.46 -8.56
N ILE A 45 -2.75 17.04 -9.74
CA ILE A 45 -2.41 17.67 -11.03
C ILE A 45 -2.85 19.13 -11.03
N GLU A 46 -4.10 19.41 -10.65
CA GLU A 46 -4.64 20.77 -10.60
C GLU A 46 -3.87 21.65 -9.61
N ALA A 47 -3.50 21.09 -8.45
CA ALA A 47 -2.68 21.76 -7.46
C ALA A 47 -1.28 22.10 -7.98
N ALA A 48 -0.66 21.19 -8.73
CA ALA A 48 0.63 21.43 -9.37
C ALA A 48 0.57 22.56 -10.42
N GLU A 49 -0.50 22.61 -11.22
CA GLU A 49 -0.75 23.70 -12.17
C GLU A 49 -0.96 25.05 -11.47
N ALA A 50 -1.64 25.03 -10.32
CA ALA A 50 -1.84 26.21 -9.47
C ALA A 50 -0.60 26.58 -8.64
N GLN A 51 0.45 25.76 -8.64
CA GLN A 51 1.65 25.87 -7.80
C GLN A 51 1.34 25.89 -6.29
N ASP A 52 0.30 25.18 -5.86
CA ASP A 52 -0.11 25.10 -4.46
C ASP A 52 0.58 23.92 -3.75
N ALA A 53 1.75 24.19 -3.17
CA ALA A 53 2.54 23.20 -2.44
C ALA A 53 1.81 22.59 -1.24
N THR A 54 0.84 23.30 -0.64
CA THR A 54 0.09 22.77 0.51
C THR A 54 -0.90 21.72 0.06
N VAL A 55 -1.59 21.97 -1.06
CA VAL A 55 -2.53 21.01 -1.64
C VAL A 55 -1.79 19.82 -2.23
N ILE A 56 -0.64 20.02 -2.91
CA ILE A 56 0.22 18.92 -3.38
C ILE A 56 0.55 17.98 -2.23
N ALA A 57 1.08 18.50 -1.11
CA ALA A 57 1.47 17.68 0.03
C ALA A 57 0.27 16.93 0.64
N ARG A 58 -0.92 17.55 0.67
CA ARG A 58 -2.14 16.90 1.12
C ARG A 58 -2.53 15.72 0.20
N GLU A 59 -2.54 15.92 -1.12
CA GLU A 59 -2.96 14.87 -2.05
C GLU A 59 -2.00 13.68 -2.08
N VAL A 60 -0.70 13.90 -1.86
CA VAL A 60 0.27 12.79 -1.66
C VAL A 60 -0.12 11.95 -0.44
N LEU A 61 -0.37 12.60 0.71
CA LEU A 61 -0.74 11.90 1.95
C LEU A 61 -2.08 11.16 1.82
N GLU A 62 -3.07 11.75 1.15
CA GLU A 62 -4.36 11.11 0.92
C GLU A 62 -4.21 9.89 -0.01
N LEU A 63 -3.40 9.99 -1.07
CA LEU A 63 -3.10 8.85 -1.95
C LEU A 63 -2.45 7.69 -1.19
N GLU A 64 -1.43 7.96 -0.38
CA GLU A 64 -0.76 6.95 0.45
C GLU A 64 -1.74 6.29 1.43
N ALA A 65 -2.60 7.10 2.08
CA ALA A 65 -3.59 6.59 3.02
C ALA A 65 -4.66 5.71 2.34
N TYR A 66 -5.14 6.12 1.16
CA TYR A 66 -6.07 5.31 0.36
C TYR A 66 -5.41 4.04 -0.16
N TRP A 67 -4.16 4.13 -0.62
CA TRP A 67 -3.41 2.97 -1.13
C TRP A 67 -3.21 1.92 -0.04
N SER A 68 -2.74 2.30 1.15
CA SER A 68 -2.52 1.38 2.27
C SER A 68 -3.78 0.58 2.65
N ALA A 69 -4.98 1.16 2.48
CA ALA A 69 -6.23 0.45 2.74
C ALA A 69 -6.59 -0.61 1.68
N LEU A 70 -6.01 -0.53 0.48
CA LEU A 70 -6.37 -1.32 -0.71
C LEU A 70 -5.27 -2.28 -1.16
N GLU A 71 -4.02 -1.98 -0.85
CA GLU A 71 -2.81 -2.59 -1.41
C GLU A 71 -2.80 -4.12 -1.27
N ASP A 72 -3.24 -4.65 -0.11
CA ASP A 72 -3.32 -6.09 0.14
C ASP A 72 -4.26 -6.81 -0.84
N GLY A 73 -5.40 -6.19 -1.13
CA GLY A 73 -6.37 -6.71 -2.08
C GLY A 73 -5.82 -6.70 -3.50
N VAL A 74 -5.13 -5.61 -3.87
CA VAL A 74 -4.53 -5.45 -5.20
C VAL A 74 -3.36 -6.43 -5.37
N ARG A 75 -2.46 -6.52 -4.40
CA ARG A 75 -1.34 -7.46 -4.36
C ARG A 75 -1.78 -8.91 -4.52
N THR A 76 -2.88 -9.28 -3.87
CA THR A 76 -3.43 -10.64 -3.94
C THR A 76 -4.01 -10.96 -5.32
N GLN A 77 -4.74 -10.03 -5.94
CA GLN A 77 -5.47 -10.28 -7.18
C GLN A 77 -4.66 -9.98 -8.44
N GLN A 78 -3.81 -8.95 -8.38
CA GLN A 78 -3.04 -8.39 -9.48
C GLN A 78 -1.67 -7.89 -8.98
N PRO A 79 -0.71 -8.77 -8.63
CA PRO A 79 0.58 -8.34 -8.08
C PRO A 79 1.44 -7.49 -9.02
N ALA A 80 1.26 -7.63 -10.34
CA ALA A 80 1.91 -6.73 -11.30
C ALA A 80 1.36 -5.29 -11.18
N ALA A 81 0.04 -5.14 -11.01
CA ALA A 81 -0.58 -3.84 -10.79
C ALA A 81 -0.20 -3.25 -9.43
N TYR A 82 -0.06 -4.09 -8.39
CA TYR A 82 0.48 -3.68 -7.11
C TYR A 82 1.88 -3.07 -7.26
N LEU A 83 2.82 -3.78 -7.91
CA LEU A 83 4.18 -3.26 -8.11
C LEU A 83 4.21 -1.93 -8.88
N ALA A 84 3.37 -1.79 -9.91
CA ALA A 84 3.31 -0.58 -10.70
C ALA A 84 2.75 0.62 -9.91
N LEU A 85 1.73 0.37 -9.07
CA LEU A 85 1.16 1.40 -8.21
C LEU A 85 2.11 1.82 -7.08
N GLU A 86 2.74 0.86 -6.41
CA GLU A 86 3.81 1.14 -5.42
C GLU A 86 4.87 2.04 -6.03
N GLU A 87 5.39 1.66 -7.19
CA GLU A 87 6.44 2.43 -7.88
C GLU A 87 5.99 3.86 -8.22
N ALA A 88 4.78 4.03 -8.75
CA ALA A 88 4.27 5.34 -9.12
C ALA A 88 3.99 6.24 -7.90
N ILE A 89 3.52 5.66 -6.79
CA ILE A 89 3.24 6.40 -5.55
C ILE A 89 4.54 6.80 -4.86
N ASP A 90 5.52 5.89 -4.77
CA ASP A 90 6.86 6.19 -4.25
C ASP A 90 7.53 7.31 -5.06
N ASP A 91 7.48 7.23 -6.40
CA ASP A 91 8.04 8.27 -7.27
C ASP A 91 7.38 9.63 -7.06
N LEU A 92 6.05 9.64 -6.86
CA LEU A 92 5.31 10.85 -6.55
C LEU A 92 5.75 11.43 -5.21
N ALA A 93 5.84 10.61 -4.16
CA ALA A 93 6.27 11.04 -2.83
C ALA A 93 7.69 11.62 -2.86
N ASP A 94 8.63 10.90 -3.49
CA ASP A 94 10.01 11.34 -3.66
C ASP A 94 10.10 12.66 -4.45
N THR A 95 9.34 12.78 -5.54
CA THR A 95 9.31 13.98 -6.38
C THR A 95 8.72 15.18 -5.62
N ALA A 96 7.66 14.97 -4.85
CA ALA A 96 7.01 15.99 -4.05
C ALA A 96 7.86 16.43 -2.83
N ALA A 97 8.75 15.57 -2.34
CA ALA A 97 9.67 15.87 -1.24
C ALA A 97 10.90 16.70 -1.67
N GLN A 98 11.15 16.86 -2.98
CA GLN A 98 12.33 17.58 -3.47
C GLN A 98 12.30 19.07 -3.07
N THR A 99 13.48 19.58 -2.71
CA THR A 99 13.69 21.00 -2.40
C THR A 99 14.81 21.56 -3.28
N PRO A 100 14.54 22.50 -4.20
CA PRO A 100 13.24 23.15 -4.46
C PRO A 100 12.23 22.21 -5.13
N LEU A 101 10.94 22.46 -4.89
CA LEU A 101 9.84 21.71 -5.51
C LEU A 101 9.81 21.94 -7.02
N ASP A 102 9.93 20.86 -7.80
CA ASP A 102 9.70 20.89 -9.25
C ASP A 102 8.23 20.56 -9.54
N VAL A 103 7.40 21.61 -9.62
CA VAL A 103 5.95 21.46 -9.86
C VAL A 103 5.63 20.73 -11.17
N ARG A 104 6.50 20.81 -12.19
CA ARG A 104 6.27 20.12 -13.45
C ARG A 104 6.54 18.62 -13.31
N ALA A 105 7.59 18.26 -12.59
CA ALA A 105 7.87 16.87 -12.27
C ALA A 105 6.77 16.28 -11.40
N VAL A 106 6.30 16.99 -10.37
CA VAL A 106 5.18 16.58 -9.53
C VAL A 106 3.90 16.39 -10.34
N GLN A 107 3.57 17.31 -11.25
CA GLN A 107 2.41 17.17 -12.13
C GLN A 107 2.50 15.90 -12.99
N ALA A 108 3.69 15.61 -13.53
CA ALA A 108 3.92 14.39 -14.30
C ALA A 108 3.80 13.13 -13.44
N ALA A 109 4.28 13.16 -12.19
CA ALA A 109 4.18 12.04 -11.26
C ALA A 109 2.71 11.75 -10.86
N PHE A 110 1.90 12.77 -10.56
CA PHE A 110 0.46 12.56 -10.34
C PHE A 110 -0.24 12.01 -11.58
N ALA A 111 0.11 12.48 -12.79
CA ALA A 111 -0.43 11.93 -14.02
C ALA A 111 -0.05 10.46 -14.23
N HIS A 112 1.15 10.06 -13.82
CA HIS A 112 1.58 8.67 -13.84
C HIS A 112 0.76 7.81 -12.86
N VAL A 113 0.59 8.26 -11.61
CA VAL A 113 -0.29 7.58 -10.63
C VAL A 113 -1.71 7.44 -11.17
N ALA A 114 -2.28 8.49 -11.77
CA ALA A 114 -3.61 8.41 -12.37
C ALA A 114 -3.70 7.36 -13.49
N ALA A 115 -2.65 7.20 -14.30
CA ALA A 115 -2.60 6.18 -15.34
C ALA A 115 -2.57 4.77 -14.74
N GLU A 116 -1.67 4.52 -13.79
CA GLU A 116 -1.51 3.21 -13.13
C GLU A 116 -2.78 2.82 -12.35
N VAL A 117 -3.44 3.77 -11.69
CA VAL A 117 -4.73 3.54 -11.01
C VAL A 117 -5.80 3.05 -11.98
N ASN A 118 -5.90 3.66 -13.16
CA ASN A 118 -6.88 3.26 -14.16
C ASN A 118 -6.56 1.88 -14.73
N GLU A 119 -5.30 1.60 -15.04
CA GLU A 119 -4.85 0.29 -15.52
C GLU A 119 -5.12 -0.81 -14.49
N ALA A 120 -4.73 -0.58 -13.23
CA ALA A 120 -4.99 -1.50 -12.13
C ALA A 120 -6.50 -1.76 -11.95
N ALA A 121 -7.33 -0.71 -12.01
CA ALA A 121 -8.78 -0.85 -11.89
C ALA A 121 -9.38 -1.69 -13.05
N GLU A 122 -8.88 -1.55 -14.28
CA GLU A 122 -9.29 -2.36 -15.43
C GLU A 122 -8.88 -3.83 -15.30
N LEU A 123 -7.66 -4.09 -14.83
CA LEU A 123 -7.16 -5.43 -14.55
C LEU A 123 -7.96 -6.11 -13.43
N LEU A 124 -8.33 -5.37 -12.38
CA LEU A 124 -9.15 -5.87 -11.27
C LEU A 124 -10.62 -6.10 -11.64
N ALA A 125 -11.15 -5.37 -12.62
CA ALA A 125 -12.50 -5.60 -13.15
C ALA A 125 -12.54 -6.85 -14.05
N SER A 126 -11.41 -7.21 -14.63
CA SER A 126 -11.23 -8.45 -15.38
C SER A 126 -11.10 -9.63 -14.41
N ALA A 127 -11.34 -10.87 -14.90
CA ALA A 127 -11.17 -12.05 -14.06
C ALA A 127 -9.78 -12.04 -13.39
N PRO A 128 -9.65 -12.43 -12.11
CA PRO A 128 -8.39 -12.37 -11.40
C PRO A 128 -7.31 -13.08 -12.21
N ALA A 129 -6.15 -12.45 -12.37
CA ALA A 129 -5.03 -13.12 -12.99
C ALA A 129 -4.76 -14.39 -12.17
N THR A 130 -4.87 -15.56 -12.81
CA THR A 130 -4.47 -16.80 -12.15
C THR A 130 -3.05 -16.63 -11.64
N ALA A 131 -2.83 -16.84 -10.33
CA ALA A 131 -1.52 -16.86 -9.66
C ALA A 131 -0.56 -17.96 -10.19
N ALA A 132 -0.79 -18.46 -11.40
CA ALA A 132 0.09 -19.35 -12.14
C ALA A 132 1.35 -18.57 -12.53
N GLY A 133 2.32 -18.52 -11.61
CA GLY A 133 3.62 -17.87 -11.82
C GLY A 133 4.24 -17.27 -10.56
N GLN A 134 3.49 -17.10 -9.47
CA GLN A 134 3.97 -16.43 -8.23
C GLN A 134 4.76 -17.35 -7.28
N THR A 135 5.28 -18.48 -7.77
CA THR A 135 5.95 -19.47 -6.91
C THR A 135 7.32 -19.03 -6.37
N ASP A 136 7.82 -17.85 -6.75
CA ASP A 136 9.16 -17.37 -6.36
C ASP A 136 9.15 -16.20 -5.34
N VAL A 137 7.97 -15.78 -4.86
CA VAL A 137 7.86 -14.71 -3.86
C VAL A 137 8.18 -15.26 -2.46
N PRO A 138 9.17 -14.72 -1.73
CA PRO A 138 9.47 -15.14 -0.37
C PRO A 138 8.26 -15.09 0.56
N GLN A 139 8.04 -16.15 1.34
CA GLN A 139 6.91 -16.25 2.29
C GLN A 139 7.37 -16.26 3.77
N THR A 140 8.67 -16.13 4.01
CA THR A 140 9.26 -16.17 5.36
C THR A 140 10.47 -15.25 5.42
N LEU A 141 10.82 -14.71 6.60
CA LEU A 141 12.02 -13.88 6.76
C LEU A 141 13.32 -14.59 6.33
N PRO A 142 13.56 -15.89 6.59
CA PRO A 142 14.72 -16.59 6.04
C PRO A 142 14.75 -16.63 4.51
N ALA A 143 13.61 -16.86 3.86
CA ALA A 143 13.53 -16.83 2.39
C ALA A 143 13.71 -15.42 1.83
N LEU A 144 13.22 -14.39 2.55
CA LEU A 144 13.42 -12.99 2.20
C LEU A 144 14.91 -12.63 2.29
N LEU A 145 15.59 -13.03 3.37
CA LEU A 145 17.03 -12.83 3.53
C LEU A 145 17.82 -13.49 2.39
N GLN A 146 17.48 -14.73 2.01
CA GLN A 146 18.10 -15.41 0.87
C GLN A 146 17.91 -14.63 -0.45
N ARG A 147 16.72 -14.03 -0.65
CA ARG A 147 16.46 -13.19 -1.82
C ARG A 147 17.34 -11.94 -1.83
N ILE A 148 17.53 -11.33 -0.65
CA ILE A 148 18.36 -10.13 -0.47
C ILE A 148 19.85 -10.47 -0.64
N ASP A 149 20.31 -11.64 -0.20
CA ASP A 149 21.67 -12.12 -0.50
C ASP A 149 21.88 -12.19 -2.02
N GLY A 150 20.90 -12.73 -2.76
CA GLY A 150 20.95 -12.76 -4.23
C GLY A 150 20.91 -11.36 -4.87
N LEU A 151 20.16 -10.41 -4.29
CA LEU A 151 20.18 -9.01 -4.73
C LEU A 151 21.57 -8.38 -4.54
N TYR A 152 22.21 -8.63 -3.40
CA TYR A 152 23.55 -8.13 -3.11
C TYR A 152 24.57 -8.63 -4.15
N GLU A 153 24.58 -9.94 -4.42
CA GLU A 153 25.46 -10.54 -5.44
C GLU A 153 25.18 -10.00 -6.85
N ALA A 154 23.91 -9.83 -7.22
CA ALA A 154 23.52 -9.27 -8.52
C ALA A 154 23.93 -7.80 -8.67
N ALA A 155 23.85 -7.01 -7.58
CA ALA A 155 24.29 -5.62 -7.56
C ALA A 155 25.82 -5.52 -7.72
N GLU A 156 26.60 -6.35 -7.02
CA GLU A 156 28.07 -6.43 -7.19
C GLU A 156 28.47 -6.79 -8.63
N ALA A 157 27.70 -7.67 -9.27
CA ALA A 157 27.92 -8.08 -10.66
C ALA A 157 27.38 -7.08 -11.70
N ALA A 158 26.70 -6.01 -11.27
CA ALA A 158 25.95 -5.09 -12.13
C ALA A 158 24.95 -5.79 -13.08
N ASP A 159 24.32 -6.88 -12.61
CA ASP A 159 23.29 -7.61 -13.35
C ASP A 159 21.92 -6.96 -13.14
N LEU A 160 21.49 -6.18 -14.12
CA LEU A 160 20.23 -5.43 -14.06
C LEU A 160 19.01 -6.33 -14.06
N ALA A 161 19.02 -7.40 -14.85
CA ALA A 161 17.85 -8.25 -14.97
C ALA A 161 17.59 -8.98 -13.65
N THR A 162 18.63 -9.57 -13.07
CA THR A 162 18.53 -10.26 -11.78
C THR A 162 18.24 -9.31 -10.63
N SER A 163 18.88 -8.13 -10.61
CA SER A 163 18.63 -7.12 -9.58
C SER A 163 17.18 -6.63 -9.57
N ARG A 164 16.60 -6.31 -10.73
CA ARG A 164 15.20 -5.88 -10.83
C ARG A 164 14.24 -6.97 -10.38
N GLN A 165 14.47 -8.20 -10.82
CA GLN A 165 13.65 -9.34 -10.40
C GLN A 165 13.72 -9.55 -8.88
N ALA A 166 14.92 -9.45 -8.30
CA ALA A 166 15.10 -9.61 -6.86
C ALA A 166 14.39 -8.50 -6.06
N VAL A 167 14.54 -7.23 -6.44
CA VAL A 167 13.84 -6.10 -5.80
C VAL A 167 12.33 -6.29 -5.88
N GLN A 168 11.77 -6.60 -7.06
CA GLN A 168 10.33 -6.84 -7.22
C GLN A 168 9.82 -7.99 -6.33
N ALA A 169 10.58 -9.08 -6.23
CA ALA A 169 10.20 -10.20 -5.37
C ALA A 169 10.26 -9.85 -3.87
N ILE A 170 11.20 -8.98 -3.47
CA ILE A 170 11.32 -8.51 -2.09
C ILE A 170 10.16 -7.57 -1.74
N VAL A 171 9.87 -6.58 -2.60
CA VAL A 171 8.75 -5.64 -2.44
C VAL A 171 7.42 -6.39 -2.37
N LEU A 172 7.19 -7.36 -3.26
CA LEU A 172 5.98 -8.20 -3.21
C LEU A 172 5.83 -9.02 -1.92
N ALA A 173 6.94 -9.42 -1.31
CA ALA A 173 6.95 -10.27 -0.12
C ALA A 173 6.78 -9.50 1.18
N TRP A 174 7.33 -8.28 1.25
CA TRP A 174 7.47 -7.53 2.48
C TRP A 174 6.15 -7.25 3.23
N PRO A 175 5.04 -6.81 2.58
CA PRO A 175 3.79 -6.54 3.29
C PRO A 175 3.22 -7.75 4.05
N ALA A 176 3.46 -8.98 3.54
CA ALA A 176 3.01 -10.19 4.23
C ALA A 176 3.86 -10.55 5.47
N LEU A 177 5.04 -9.96 5.62
CA LEU A 177 6.03 -10.24 6.66
C LEU A 177 6.19 -9.09 7.65
N GLU A 178 5.82 -7.87 7.25
CA GLU A 178 6.10 -6.65 7.99
C GLU A 178 5.37 -6.59 9.35
N GLY A 179 4.14 -7.09 9.44
CA GLY A 179 3.33 -6.97 10.67
C GLY A 179 3.99 -7.63 11.89
N ASP A 180 4.55 -8.82 11.68
CA ASP A 180 5.31 -9.54 12.70
C ASP A 180 6.61 -8.80 13.09
N VAL A 181 7.26 -8.15 12.12
CA VAL A 181 8.48 -7.36 12.36
C VAL A 181 8.15 -6.06 13.10
N ALA A 182 7.15 -5.31 12.65
CA ALA A 182 6.69 -4.06 13.24
C ALA A 182 6.29 -4.27 14.71
N ALA A 183 5.60 -5.37 15.03
CA ALA A 183 5.17 -5.68 16.39
C ALA A 183 6.35 -5.97 17.36
N ARG A 184 7.45 -6.55 16.88
CA ARG A 184 8.56 -7.01 17.75
C ARG A 184 9.85 -6.19 17.65
N ALA A 185 10.03 -5.46 16.56
CA ALA A 185 11.24 -4.73 16.23
C ALA A 185 10.90 -3.49 15.36
N PRO A 186 10.22 -2.47 15.93
CA PRO A 186 9.77 -1.30 15.19
C PRO A 186 10.91 -0.54 14.51
N ASP A 187 12.07 -0.43 15.16
CA ASP A 187 13.26 0.19 14.54
C ASP A 187 13.74 -0.58 13.31
N ALA A 188 13.67 -1.91 13.35
CA ALA A 188 14.04 -2.76 12.22
C ALA A 188 13.01 -2.66 11.08
N TYR A 189 11.72 -2.57 11.42
CA TYR A 189 10.66 -2.30 10.45
C TYR A 189 10.94 -0.99 9.70
N THR A 190 11.13 0.12 10.40
CA THR A 190 11.41 1.43 9.77
C THR A 190 12.70 1.40 8.93
N ALA A 191 13.74 0.71 9.39
CA ALA A 191 14.97 0.56 8.62
C ALA A 191 14.77 -0.27 7.34
N ILE A 192 13.97 -1.34 7.40
CA ILE A 192 13.65 -2.16 6.23
C ILE A 192 12.88 -1.32 5.20
N GLU A 193 11.82 -0.61 5.60
CA GLU A 193 11.07 0.29 4.70
C GLU A 193 12.00 1.27 3.97
N ALA A 194 12.85 1.97 4.74
CA ALA A 194 13.75 2.95 4.18
C ALA A 194 14.74 2.33 3.16
N HIS A 195 15.28 1.15 3.46
CA HIS A 195 16.23 0.48 2.57
C HIS A 195 15.55 -0.20 1.37
N LEU A 196 14.28 -0.61 1.48
CA LEU A 196 13.49 -1.07 0.35
C LEU A 196 13.24 0.07 -0.64
N GLY A 197 12.79 1.23 -0.15
CA GLY A 197 12.63 2.42 -0.99
C GLY A 197 13.94 2.82 -1.69
N GLN A 198 15.05 2.83 -0.97
CA GLN A 198 16.38 3.11 -1.54
C GLN A 198 16.80 2.10 -2.61
N ALA A 199 16.59 0.80 -2.38
CA ALA A 199 16.89 -0.24 -3.36
C ALA A 199 16.02 -0.09 -4.62
N SER A 200 14.73 0.17 -4.44
CA SER A 200 13.77 0.42 -5.52
C SER A 200 14.17 1.64 -6.36
N ALA A 201 14.51 2.77 -5.72
CA ALA A 201 14.98 3.95 -6.44
C ALA A 201 16.31 3.69 -7.17
N ALA A 202 17.27 3.04 -6.51
CA ALA A 202 18.59 2.79 -7.07
C ALA A 202 18.55 1.90 -8.32
N VAL A 203 17.75 0.83 -8.30
CA VAL A 203 17.65 -0.12 -9.44
C VAL A 203 16.91 0.47 -10.64
N ARG A 204 16.04 1.47 -10.41
CA ARG A 204 15.28 2.17 -11.46
C ARG A 204 16.00 3.37 -12.06
N GLY A 205 17.00 3.89 -11.34
CA GLY A 205 17.83 5.01 -11.77
C GLY A 205 18.38 4.85 -13.20
N GLN A 206 18.50 5.97 -13.91
CA GLN A 206 19.09 6.02 -15.26
C GLN A 206 20.23 7.05 -15.29
N PRO A 207 21.52 6.62 -15.16
CA PRO A 207 21.98 5.25 -15.02
C PRO A 207 21.65 4.64 -13.64
N VAL A 208 21.66 3.31 -13.56
CA VAL A 208 21.42 2.56 -12.31
C VAL A 208 22.48 2.94 -11.29
N ASP A 209 22.05 3.21 -10.05
CA ASP A 209 22.97 3.46 -8.94
C ASP A 209 23.34 2.14 -8.26
N TRP A 210 24.34 1.46 -8.83
CA TRP A 210 24.81 0.17 -8.33
C TRP A 210 25.33 0.24 -6.90
N HIS A 211 25.96 1.36 -6.52
CA HIS A 211 26.51 1.52 -5.18
C HIS A 211 25.40 1.67 -4.13
N ALA A 212 24.38 2.50 -4.43
CA ALA A 212 23.22 2.62 -3.56
C ALA A 212 22.43 1.31 -3.48
N LEU A 213 22.30 0.57 -4.57
CA LEU A 213 21.62 -0.73 -4.60
C LEU A 213 22.34 -1.76 -3.72
N GLU A 214 23.66 -1.92 -3.89
CA GLU A 214 24.48 -2.82 -3.09
C GLU A 214 24.43 -2.43 -1.60
N THR A 215 24.55 -1.13 -1.29
CA THR A 215 24.49 -0.61 0.08
C THR A 215 23.14 -0.89 0.74
N SER A 216 22.05 -0.71 -0.01
CA SER A 216 20.69 -0.99 0.47
C SER A 216 20.52 -2.48 0.74
N ALA A 217 20.98 -3.35 -0.17
CA ALA A 217 20.96 -4.80 0.02
C ALA A 217 21.78 -5.23 1.23
N ALA A 218 22.99 -4.68 1.42
CA ALA A 218 23.81 -4.95 2.59
C ALA A 218 23.13 -4.52 3.91
N SER A 219 22.47 -3.36 3.90
CA SER A 219 21.77 -2.83 5.09
C SER A 219 20.53 -3.65 5.42
N LEU A 220 19.77 -4.10 4.42
CA LEU A 220 18.66 -5.05 4.58
C LEU A 220 19.14 -6.37 5.21
N ARG A 221 20.26 -6.94 4.74
CA ARG A 221 20.86 -8.15 5.33
C ARG A 221 21.21 -7.95 6.80
N ALA A 222 21.91 -6.85 7.11
CA ALA A 222 22.30 -6.52 8.47
C ALA A 222 21.11 -6.30 9.41
N THR A 223 19.99 -5.81 8.86
CA THR A 223 18.76 -5.55 9.63
C THR A 223 17.95 -6.84 9.84
N ILE A 224 17.82 -7.70 8.83
CA ILE A 224 16.98 -8.90 8.89
C ILE A 224 17.69 -10.08 9.58
N ALA A 225 19.00 -10.25 9.41
CA ALA A 225 19.70 -11.40 9.98
C ALA A 225 19.53 -11.55 11.51
N PRO A 226 19.65 -10.48 12.34
CA PRO A 226 19.41 -10.57 13.78
C PRO A 226 17.96 -10.93 14.14
N LEU A 227 17.00 -10.63 13.26
CA LEU A 227 15.59 -10.94 13.47
C LEU A 227 15.30 -12.44 13.37
N LEU A 228 16.21 -13.24 12.80
CA LEU A 228 16.11 -14.69 12.68
C LEU A 228 16.64 -15.41 13.93
N GLU A 229 17.35 -14.72 14.81
CA GLU A 229 17.82 -15.30 16.07
C GLU A 229 16.62 -15.59 16.97
N VAL A 230 16.40 -16.87 17.26
CA VAL A 230 15.36 -17.31 18.19
C VAL A 230 15.74 -16.81 19.59
N ARG A 231 15.05 -15.78 20.09
CA ARG A 231 15.05 -15.50 21.53
C ARG A 231 14.28 -16.63 22.21
N ALA A 232 15.00 -17.60 22.77
CA ALA A 232 14.40 -18.58 23.65
C ALA A 232 13.89 -17.83 24.90
N TYR A 233 12.57 -17.64 25.02
CA TYR A 233 11.96 -17.25 26.29
C TYR A 233 12.33 -18.31 27.31
N THR A 234 13.16 -17.93 28.28
CA THR A 234 13.53 -18.84 29.34
C THR A 234 12.37 -18.94 30.34
N ALA A 235 12.32 -20.03 31.10
CA ALA A 235 11.40 -20.12 32.24
C ALA A 235 11.61 -18.95 33.23
N PHE A 236 12.77 -18.30 33.20
CA PHE A 236 13.08 -17.12 34.00
C PHE A 236 12.36 -15.86 33.48
N ASP A 237 12.27 -15.68 32.17
CA ASP A 237 11.53 -14.56 31.56
C ASP A 237 10.03 -14.69 31.81
N ALA A 238 9.49 -15.91 31.72
CA ALA A 238 8.11 -16.22 32.08
C ALA A 238 7.84 -15.97 33.58
N ALA A 239 8.78 -16.35 34.46
CA ALA A 239 8.68 -16.10 35.89
C ALA A 239 8.74 -14.59 36.21
N ALA A 240 9.57 -13.82 35.53
CA ALA A 240 9.65 -12.37 35.68
C ALA A 240 8.36 -11.65 35.25
N ILE A 241 7.68 -12.14 34.21
CA ILE A 241 6.36 -11.61 33.79
C ILE A 241 5.30 -11.94 34.86
N ILE A 242 5.25 -13.17 35.37
CA ILE A 242 4.30 -13.57 36.43
C ILE A 242 4.53 -12.77 37.72
N LEU A 243 5.79 -12.53 38.10
CA LEU A 243 6.15 -11.77 39.29
C LEU A 243 5.78 -10.27 39.15
N ARG A 244 5.83 -9.73 37.93
CA ARG A 244 5.45 -8.34 37.63
C ARG A 244 3.94 -8.14 37.64
N GLU A 245 3.19 -9.09 37.10
CA GLU A 245 1.73 -9.01 36.99
C GLU A 245 0.99 -9.50 38.25
N GLY A 246 1.74 -9.97 39.27
CA GLY A 246 1.22 -10.19 40.62
C GLY A 246 0.13 -11.26 40.74
N LEU A 247 0.37 -12.44 40.17
CA LEU A 247 -0.42 -13.66 40.44
C LEU A 247 0.03 -14.35 41.73
#